data_AF-A0AAN0JHP4-F1
#
_entry.id   AF-A0AAN0JHP4-F1
#
_cell.length_a   1.000
_cell.length_b   1.000
_cell.length_c   1.000
_cell.angle_alpha   90.00
_cell.angle_beta   90.00
_cell.angle_gamma   90.00
#
_symmetry.space_group_name_H-M   'P 1'
#
loop_
_entity.id
_entity.type
_entity.pdbx_description
1 polymer ?
#
loop_
_entity_poly.entity_id
_entity_poly.type
_entity_poly.pdbx_seq_one_letter_code
_entity_poly.pdbx_strand_id
1 'polypeptide(L)'
;MKMPEIIKQILSVVPLAVLLLSLGAAGISLGLLQANTDNGVRCFFFVSYAQAMNSSLVNYNVPTCQLSIASATIATICLALLTAIELISVSFQIYVKRLIANIIQAGFFVGSILFLFITMIVVSAGWGKTCATYRNITSSGGTSNSAFNIDCTGPQYISDVGPFAPNGADFITAAVFAGVGAVSAIGAFCYLIVKLMRRQKDDNEATPKN
;
A
#
# COMPACT_ATOMS: atom_id res chain seq x y z
N MET A 1 -26.21 4.60 30.94
CA MET A 1 -25.78 5.98 30.57
C MET A 1 -26.05 6.16 29.08
N LYS A 2 -26.95 7.08 28.69
CA LYS A 2 -27.37 7.25 27.29
C LYS A 2 -26.25 7.97 26.53
N MET A 3 -25.61 7.29 25.57
CA MET A 3 -24.56 7.91 24.75
C MET A 3 -25.19 9.01 23.89
N PRO A 4 -24.64 10.24 23.87
CA PRO A 4 -25.11 11.34 23.03
C PRO A 4 -25.13 10.95 21.55
N GLU A 5 -26.15 11.37 20.81
CA GLU A 5 -26.35 10.99 19.41
C GLU A 5 -25.21 11.46 18.50
N ILE A 6 -24.58 12.59 18.85
CA ILE A 6 -23.36 13.11 18.22
C ILE A 6 -22.20 12.11 18.35
N ILE A 7 -22.04 11.48 19.51
CA ILE A 7 -20.95 10.52 19.76
C ILE A 7 -21.17 9.25 18.94
N LYS A 8 -22.41 8.79 18.78
CA LYS A 8 -22.74 7.64 17.92
C LYS A 8 -22.46 7.92 16.44
N GLN A 9 -22.79 9.12 15.97
CA GLN A 9 -22.53 9.54 14.60
C GLN A 9 -21.02 9.63 14.32
N ILE A 10 -20.25 10.23 15.23
CA ILE A 10 -18.78 10.29 15.14
C ILE A 10 -18.17 8.88 15.08
N LEU A 11 -18.58 7.98 15.99
CA LEU A 11 -18.13 6.57 16.00
C LEU A 11 -18.51 5.79 14.72
N SER A 12 -19.52 6.26 13.97
CA SER A 12 -19.88 5.66 12.69
C SER A 12 -19.05 6.18 11.52
N VAL A 13 -18.52 7.41 11.60
CA VAL A 13 -17.80 8.08 10.50
C VAL A 13 -16.28 7.83 10.58
N VAL A 14 -15.72 7.70 11.78
CA VAL A 14 -14.28 7.40 11.98
C VAL A 14 -13.77 6.20 11.14
N PRO A 15 -14.40 5.01 11.13
CA PRO A 15 -13.89 3.89 10.34
C PRO A 15 -13.89 4.17 8.84
N LEU A 16 -14.89 4.90 8.34
CA LEU A 16 -14.96 5.33 6.94
C LEU A 16 -13.83 6.30 6.59
N ALA A 17 -13.53 7.25 7.47
CA ALA A 17 -12.42 8.19 7.27
C ALA A 17 -11.06 7.47 7.23
N VAL A 18 -10.83 6.50 8.12
CA VAL A 18 -9.59 5.70 8.15
C VAL A 18 -9.47 4.82 6.91
N LEU A 19 -10.59 4.24 6.43
CA LEU A 19 -10.62 3.48 5.18
C LEU A 19 -10.28 4.34 3.96
N LEU A 20 -10.82 5.56 3.88
CA LEU A 20 -10.49 6.52 2.82
C LEU A 20 -9.01 6.91 2.84
N LEU A 21 -8.43 7.15 4.02
CA LEU A 21 -6.99 7.40 4.17
C LEU A 21 -6.16 6.21 3.71
N SER A 22 -6.54 5.00 4.10
CA SER A 22 -5.87 3.77 3.68
C SER A 22 -5.97 3.56 2.17
N LEU A 23 -7.13 3.81 1.57
CA LEU A 23 -7.35 3.69 0.13
C LEU A 23 -6.54 4.72 -0.65
N GLY A 24 -6.51 5.97 -0.19
CA GLY A 24 -5.70 7.02 -0.79
C GLY A 24 -4.21 6.69 -0.75
N ALA A 25 -3.71 6.21 0.40
CA ALA A 25 -2.33 5.80 0.55
C ALA A 25 -1.95 4.62 -0.38
N ALA A 26 -2.80 3.59 -0.43
CA ALA A 26 -2.61 2.46 -1.35
C ALA A 26 -2.60 2.90 -2.82
N GLY A 27 -3.51 3.79 -3.20
CA GLY A 27 -3.60 4.34 -4.56
C GLY A 27 -2.39 5.17 -4.96
N ILE A 28 -1.87 6.03 -4.06
CA ILE A 28 -0.64 6.79 -4.31
C ILE A 28 0.54 5.85 -4.50
N SER A 29 0.67 4.84 -3.64
CA SER A 29 1.73 3.83 -3.77
C SER A 29 1.67 3.12 -5.13
N LEU A 30 0.49 2.65 -5.54
CA LEU A 30 0.28 2.02 -6.84
C LEU A 30 0.63 2.94 -8.01
N GLY A 31 0.17 4.19 -7.98
CA GLY A 31 0.41 5.16 -9.05
C GLY A 31 1.90 5.48 -9.23
N LEU A 32 2.63 5.69 -8.13
CA LEU A 32 4.08 5.93 -8.16
C LEU A 32 4.84 4.71 -8.69
N LEU A 33 4.43 3.50 -8.27
CA LEU A 33 4.96 2.24 -8.78
C LEU A 33 4.79 2.12 -10.29
N GLN A 34 3.58 2.34 -10.80
CA GLN A 34 3.26 2.25 -12.22
C GLN A 34 4.02 3.29 -13.05
N ALA A 35 4.10 4.53 -12.57
CA ALA A 35 4.84 5.60 -13.22
C ALA A 35 6.35 5.31 -13.34
N ASN A 36 6.93 4.64 -12.34
CA ASN A 36 8.36 4.35 -12.31
C ASN A 36 8.76 3.01 -12.94
N THR A 37 7.79 2.16 -13.26
CA THR A 37 8.06 0.82 -13.80
C THR A 37 7.42 0.57 -15.17
N ASP A 38 6.79 1.57 -15.78
CA ASP A 38 6.07 1.43 -17.05
C ASP A 38 5.09 0.24 -16.99
N ASN A 39 4.24 0.22 -15.96
CA ASN A 39 3.34 -0.91 -15.64
C ASN A 39 4.03 -2.28 -15.51
N GLY A 40 5.28 -2.29 -15.07
CA GLY A 40 6.10 -3.50 -14.91
C GLY A 40 6.87 -3.91 -16.17
N VAL A 41 6.80 -3.14 -17.26
CA VAL A 41 7.62 -3.37 -18.47
C VAL A 41 9.10 -3.05 -18.21
N ARG A 42 9.38 -2.04 -17.38
CA ARG A 42 10.74 -1.66 -16.98
C ARG A 42 10.90 -1.84 -15.49
N CYS A 43 11.86 -2.66 -15.06
CA CYS A 43 12.03 -2.99 -13.66
C CYS A 43 13.43 -2.68 -13.17
N PHE A 44 13.52 -1.77 -12.20
CA PHE A 44 14.78 -1.30 -11.62
C PHE A 44 15.03 -1.88 -10.22
N PHE A 45 14.38 -3.00 -9.88
CA PHE A 45 14.56 -3.68 -8.59
C PHE A 45 15.57 -4.82 -8.70
N PHE A 46 16.37 -4.99 -7.64
CA PHE A 46 17.37 -6.04 -7.51
C PHE A 46 18.43 -6.06 -8.62
N VAL A 47 18.82 -4.88 -9.13
CA VAL A 47 19.86 -4.77 -10.17
C VAL A 47 21.20 -5.28 -9.61
N SER A 48 21.82 -6.22 -10.33
CA SER A 48 23.13 -6.80 -10.04
C SER A 48 24.27 -5.99 -10.65
N TYR A 49 25.49 -6.21 -10.18
CA TYR A 49 26.69 -5.51 -10.65
C TYR A 49 26.90 -5.64 -12.17
N ALA A 50 26.78 -6.86 -12.72
CA ALA A 50 26.92 -7.11 -14.16
C ALA A 50 25.84 -6.38 -14.99
N GLN A 51 24.62 -6.29 -14.47
CA GLN A 51 23.52 -5.55 -15.12
C GLN A 51 23.73 -4.04 -15.06
N ALA A 52 24.19 -3.52 -13.92
CA ALA A 52 24.51 -2.11 -13.78
C ALA A 52 25.68 -1.68 -14.69
N MET A 53 26.61 -2.58 -15.00
CA MET A 53 27.70 -2.34 -15.96
C MET A 53 27.29 -2.46 -17.43
N ASN A 54 26.23 -3.20 -17.75
CA ASN A 54 25.76 -3.38 -19.12
C ASN A 54 24.34 -2.83 -19.29
N SER A 55 24.25 -1.58 -19.74
CA SER A 55 22.99 -0.84 -19.92
C SER A 55 22.06 -1.41 -20.99
N SER A 56 22.50 -2.42 -21.77
CA SER A 56 21.61 -3.17 -22.67
C SER A 56 20.79 -4.28 -21.96
N LEU A 57 21.09 -4.58 -20.69
CA LEU A 57 20.49 -5.68 -19.91
C LEU A 57 19.60 -5.23 -18.73
N VAL A 58 19.20 -3.95 -18.66
CA VAL A 58 18.57 -3.34 -17.45
C VAL A 58 17.14 -3.87 -17.15
N ASN A 59 16.60 -4.79 -17.96
CA ASN A 59 15.23 -5.28 -17.85
C ASN A 59 15.04 -6.67 -17.22
N TYR A 60 16.02 -7.20 -16.48
CA TYR A 60 15.87 -8.50 -15.80
C TYR A 60 15.45 -8.33 -14.33
N ASN A 61 14.14 -8.14 -14.11
CA ASN A 61 13.40 -8.57 -12.90
C ASN A 61 11.89 -8.28 -12.99
N VAL A 62 11.34 -8.24 -14.21
CA VAL A 62 9.93 -7.97 -14.53
C VAL A 62 8.93 -8.70 -13.60
N PRO A 63 9.10 -10.00 -13.26
CA PRO A 63 8.15 -10.69 -12.38
C PRO A 63 8.01 -10.04 -11.00
N THR A 64 9.09 -9.47 -10.47
CA THR A 64 9.10 -8.84 -9.14
C THR A 64 8.36 -7.51 -9.15
N CYS A 65 8.57 -6.68 -10.19
CA CYS A 65 7.80 -5.45 -10.36
C CYS A 65 6.32 -5.76 -10.62
N GLN A 66 6.00 -6.73 -11.47
CA GLN A 66 4.63 -7.17 -11.70
C GLN A 66 3.96 -7.68 -10.42
N LEU A 67 4.68 -8.44 -9.59
CA LEU A 67 4.18 -8.88 -8.29
C LEU A 67 3.86 -7.70 -7.38
N SER A 68 4.73 -6.70 -7.31
CA SER A 68 4.51 -5.49 -6.50
C SER A 68 3.30 -4.69 -6.99
N ILE A 69 3.17 -4.48 -8.30
CA ILE A 69 2.05 -3.75 -8.89
C ILE A 69 0.75 -4.52 -8.70
N ALA A 70 0.75 -5.84 -8.93
CA ALA A 70 -0.42 -6.68 -8.71
C ALA A 70 -0.86 -6.65 -7.25
N SER A 71 0.09 -6.75 -6.32
CA SER A 71 -0.20 -6.68 -4.87
C SER A 71 -0.81 -5.33 -4.49
N ALA A 72 -0.21 -4.21 -4.92
CA ALA A 72 -0.74 -2.87 -4.68
C ALA A 72 -2.14 -2.68 -5.30
N THR A 73 -2.37 -3.25 -6.49
CA THR A 73 -3.67 -3.19 -7.17
C THR A 73 -4.73 -3.97 -6.40
N ILE A 74 -4.45 -5.21 -6.01
CA ILE A 74 -5.38 -6.05 -5.25
C ILE A 74 -5.71 -5.38 -3.91
N ALA A 75 -4.70 -4.86 -3.19
CA ALA A 75 -4.92 -4.13 -1.95
C ALA A 75 -5.86 -2.92 -2.14
N THR A 76 -5.64 -2.14 -3.20
CA THR A 76 -6.46 -0.97 -3.53
C THR A 76 -7.90 -1.37 -3.84
N ILE A 77 -8.12 -2.46 -4.58
CA ILE A 77 -9.45 -3.00 -4.87
C ILE A 77 -10.15 -3.46 -3.58
N CYS A 78 -9.45 -4.22 -2.72
CA CYS A 78 -10.00 -4.66 -1.44
C CYS A 78 -10.40 -3.46 -0.57
N LEU A 79 -9.56 -2.43 -0.48
CA LEU A 79 -9.85 -1.21 0.27
C LEU A 79 -11.01 -0.41 -0.33
N ALA A 80 -11.13 -0.36 -1.66
CA ALA A 80 -12.24 0.31 -2.33
C ALA A 80 -13.57 -0.39 -2.02
N LEU A 81 -13.59 -1.74 -2.07
CA LEU A 81 -14.76 -2.53 -1.69
C LEU A 81 -15.14 -2.33 -0.22
N LEU A 82 -14.16 -2.35 0.68
CA LEU A 82 -14.37 -2.07 2.11
C LEU A 82 -14.95 -0.68 2.34
N THR A 83 -14.40 0.32 1.66
CA THR A 83 -14.85 1.72 1.74
C THR A 83 -16.30 1.84 1.25
N ALA A 84 -16.63 1.18 0.13
CA ALA A 84 -18.00 1.18 -0.40
C ALA A 84 -19.00 0.52 0.55
N ILE A 85 -18.63 -0.62 1.17
CA ILE A 85 -19.46 -1.31 2.16
C ILE A 85 -19.72 -0.40 3.37
N GLU A 86 -18.68 0.21 3.94
CA GLU A 86 -18.82 1.09 5.10
C GLU A 86 -19.62 2.35 4.74
N LEU A 87 -19.42 2.91 3.54
CA LEU A 87 -20.17 4.06 3.05
C LEU A 87 -21.68 3.77 2.94
N ILE A 88 -22.05 2.61 2.39
CA ILE A 88 -23.45 2.17 2.31
C ILE A 88 -24.03 1.97 3.71
N SER A 89 -23.27 1.36 4.62
CA SER A 89 -23.69 1.15 6.01
C SER A 89 -23.98 2.46 6.73
N VAL A 90 -23.11 3.46 6.57
CA VAL A 90 -23.29 4.82 7.14
C VAL A 90 -24.46 5.55 6.48
N SER A 91 -24.62 5.43 5.16
CA SER A 91 -25.60 6.22 4.39
C SER A 91 -27.03 5.73 4.55
N PHE A 92 -27.26 4.41 4.53
CA PHE A 92 -28.61 3.85 4.51
C PHE A 92 -29.08 3.27 5.85
N GLN A 93 -28.21 3.24 6.88
CA GLN A 93 -28.47 2.56 8.16
C GLN A 93 -28.97 1.10 8.01
N ILE A 94 -28.66 0.43 6.89
CA ILE A 94 -29.18 -0.91 6.59
C ILE A 94 -28.43 -1.94 7.44
N TYR A 95 -29.20 -2.71 8.21
CA TYR A 95 -28.74 -3.87 8.98
C TYR A 95 -28.68 -5.10 8.06
N VAL A 96 -27.67 -5.16 7.18
CA VAL A 96 -27.45 -6.33 6.29
C VAL A 96 -27.17 -7.57 7.14
N LYS A 97 -27.64 -8.76 6.73
CA LYS A 97 -27.43 -10.05 7.41
C LYS A 97 -25.97 -10.19 7.88
N ARG A 98 -25.79 -9.98 9.19
CA ARG A 98 -24.59 -9.41 9.81
C ARG A 98 -23.36 -10.33 9.76
N LEU A 99 -23.54 -11.64 9.61
CA LEU A 99 -22.47 -12.60 9.84
C LEU A 99 -21.61 -12.86 8.59
N ILE A 100 -22.24 -13.08 7.44
CA ILE A 100 -21.53 -13.32 6.17
C ILE A 100 -20.80 -12.06 5.71
N ALA A 101 -21.45 -10.89 5.82
CA ALA A 101 -20.84 -9.61 5.46
C ALA A 101 -19.58 -9.31 6.31
N ASN A 102 -19.63 -9.57 7.62
CA ASN A 102 -18.49 -9.39 8.50
C ASN A 102 -17.31 -10.33 8.18
N ILE A 103 -17.60 -11.59 7.82
CA ILE A 103 -16.56 -12.56 7.43
C ILE A 103 -15.86 -12.09 6.14
N ILE A 104 -16.63 -11.67 5.14
CA ILE A 104 -16.09 -11.14 3.87
C ILE A 104 -15.27 -9.87 4.12
N GLN A 105 -15.79 -8.96 4.96
CA GLN A 105 -15.10 -7.73 5.33
C GLN A 105 -13.76 -8.02 6.01
N ALA A 106 -13.72 -8.96 6.96
CA ALA A 106 -12.47 -9.41 7.59
C ALA A 106 -11.49 -9.99 6.57
N GLY A 107 -11.97 -10.80 5.62
CA GLY A 107 -11.16 -11.33 4.52
C GLY A 107 -10.52 -10.22 3.68
N PHE A 108 -11.29 -9.19 3.30
CA PHE A 108 -10.75 -8.04 2.56
C PHE A 108 -9.73 -7.22 3.36
N PHE A 109 -9.91 -7.07 4.68
CA PHE A 109 -8.92 -6.41 5.53
C PHE A 109 -7.61 -7.19 5.60
N VAL A 110 -7.69 -8.49 5.88
CA VAL A 110 -6.49 -9.33 5.95
C VAL A 110 -5.79 -9.36 4.60
N GLY A 111 -6.53 -9.49 3.51
CA GLY A 111 -5.99 -9.41 2.16
C GLY A 111 -5.29 -8.08 1.88
N SER A 112 -5.97 -6.95 2.11
CA SER A 112 -5.37 -5.64 1.84
C SER A 112 -4.11 -5.38 2.66
N ILE A 113 -4.11 -5.73 3.94
CA ILE A 113 -2.95 -5.58 4.82
C ILE A 113 -1.77 -6.42 4.29
N LEU A 114 -2.00 -7.70 4.00
CA LEU A 114 -0.96 -8.60 3.49
C LEU A 114 -0.37 -8.09 2.17
N PHE A 115 -1.20 -7.70 1.21
CA PHE A 115 -0.73 -7.23 -0.09
C PHE A 115 -0.01 -5.88 -0.01
N LEU A 116 -0.40 -4.98 0.89
CA LEU A 116 0.33 -3.73 1.13
C LEU A 116 1.71 -3.99 1.75
N PHE A 117 1.82 -4.95 2.67
CA PHE A 117 3.12 -5.35 3.21
C PHE A 117 4.02 -5.96 2.14
N ILE A 118 3.49 -6.83 1.28
CA ILE A 118 4.26 -7.40 0.16
C ILE A 118 4.80 -6.28 -0.72
N THR A 119 3.96 -5.33 -1.12
CA THR A 119 4.37 -4.15 -1.90
C THR A 119 5.46 -3.37 -1.18
N MET A 120 5.27 -3.03 0.10
CA MET A 120 6.24 -2.27 0.88
C MET A 120 7.61 -2.97 0.92
N ILE A 121 7.64 -4.28 1.22
CA ILE A 121 8.88 -5.05 1.34
C ILE A 121 9.57 -5.18 -0.01
N VAL A 122 8.83 -5.54 -1.07
CA VAL A 122 9.40 -5.75 -2.40
C VAL A 122 10.00 -4.46 -2.94
N VAL A 123 9.31 -3.33 -2.82
CA VAL A 123 9.82 -2.02 -3.25
C VAL A 123 11.03 -1.61 -2.42
N SER A 124 10.94 -1.68 -1.09
CA SER A 124 12.03 -1.23 -0.21
C SER A 124 13.29 -2.07 -0.38
N ALA A 125 13.16 -3.41 -0.36
CA ALA A 125 14.29 -4.32 -0.52
C ALA A 125 14.84 -4.30 -1.95
N GLY A 126 13.96 -4.24 -2.95
CA GLY A 126 14.32 -4.19 -4.35
C GLY A 126 15.08 -2.93 -4.72
N TRP A 127 14.56 -1.76 -4.33
CA TRP A 127 15.22 -0.47 -4.52
C TRP A 127 16.51 -0.36 -3.71
N GLY A 128 16.48 -0.77 -2.43
CA GLY A 128 17.65 -0.74 -1.55
C GLY A 128 18.82 -1.56 -2.11
N LYS A 129 18.54 -2.76 -2.66
CA LYS A 129 19.59 -3.57 -3.30
C LYS A 129 20.14 -2.91 -4.55
N THR A 130 19.28 -2.39 -5.43
CA THR A 130 19.71 -1.63 -6.62
C THR A 130 20.64 -0.50 -6.21
N CYS A 131 20.24 0.29 -5.21
CA CYS A 131 21.04 1.39 -4.70
C CYS A 131 22.39 0.99 -4.12
N ALA A 132 22.44 -0.11 -3.37
CA ALA A 132 23.69 -0.66 -2.86
C ALA A 132 24.63 -1.08 -4.01
N THR A 133 24.10 -1.70 -5.06
CA THR A 133 24.88 -2.09 -6.25
C THR A 133 25.50 -0.88 -6.93
N TYR A 134 24.72 0.17 -7.20
CA TYR A 134 25.21 1.38 -7.87
C TYR A 134 26.24 2.13 -7.02
N ARG A 135 26.00 2.27 -5.71
CA ARG A 135 26.95 2.90 -4.79
C ARG A 135 28.31 2.18 -4.79
N ASN A 136 28.30 0.84 -4.85
CA ASN A 136 29.52 0.04 -4.89
C ASN A 136 30.35 0.33 -6.15
N ILE A 137 29.70 0.38 -7.32
CA ILE A 137 30.34 0.69 -8.61
C ILE A 137 30.98 2.08 -8.60
N THR A 138 30.26 3.09 -8.10
CA THR A 138 30.77 4.47 -8.01
C THR A 138 31.94 4.56 -7.03
N SER A 139 31.88 3.84 -5.91
CA SER A 139 32.96 3.83 -4.91
C SER A 139 34.23 3.11 -5.37
N SER A 140 34.12 2.14 -6.30
CA SER A 140 35.25 1.41 -6.87
C SER A 140 35.95 2.13 -8.03
N GLY A 141 35.69 3.43 -8.23
CA GLY A 141 36.34 4.24 -9.26
C GLY A 141 35.57 4.38 -10.58
N GLY A 142 34.38 3.78 -10.69
CA GLY A 142 33.49 3.88 -11.86
C GLY A 142 34.09 3.32 -13.16
N THR A 143 33.23 2.93 -14.09
CA THR A 143 33.63 2.66 -15.48
C THR A 143 33.18 3.81 -16.35
N SER A 144 34.07 4.33 -17.21
CA SER A 144 33.85 5.50 -18.07
C SER A 144 32.62 5.44 -19.00
N ASN A 145 31.97 4.26 -19.11
CA ASN A 145 30.79 3.99 -19.94
C ASN A 145 29.51 3.65 -19.14
N SER A 146 29.49 3.74 -17.80
CA SER A 146 28.25 3.56 -17.04
C SER A 146 27.37 4.81 -17.16
N ALA A 147 26.53 4.84 -18.20
CA ALA A 147 25.65 5.96 -18.56
C ALA A 147 24.54 6.29 -17.54
N PHE A 148 24.55 5.71 -16.33
CA PHE A 148 23.51 5.91 -15.34
C PHE A 148 24.12 6.12 -13.95
N ASN A 149 24.39 7.37 -13.59
CA ASN A 149 24.48 7.77 -12.19
C ASN A 149 23.04 7.90 -11.66
N ILE A 150 22.58 6.90 -10.90
CA ILE A 150 21.22 6.89 -10.34
C ILE A 150 21.23 7.63 -9.00
N ASP A 151 20.37 8.64 -8.87
CA ASP A 151 20.06 9.20 -7.55
C ASP A 151 19.10 8.27 -6.82
N CYS A 152 19.59 7.68 -5.74
CA CYS A 152 18.86 6.72 -4.93
C CYS A 152 17.77 7.34 -4.04
N THR A 153 17.86 8.63 -3.78
CA THR A 153 16.99 9.36 -2.85
C THR A 153 16.21 10.47 -3.52
N GLY A 154 16.64 10.89 -4.70
CA GLY A 154 16.12 12.04 -5.42
C GLY A 154 15.62 11.72 -6.83
N PRO A 155 15.08 12.76 -7.49
CA PRO A 155 14.69 12.69 -8.89
C PRO A 155 15.89 12.49 -9.82
N GLN A 156 15.66 11.76 -10.91
CA GLN A 156 16.68 11.51 -11.90
C GLN A 156 16.59 12.49 -13.07
N TYR A 157 17.70 13.19 -13.35
CA TYR A 157 17.83 14.14 -14.45
C TYR A 157 18.92 13.71 -15.42
N ILE A 158 18.69 13.94 -16.70
CA ILE A 158 19.68 13.76 -17.77
C ILE A 158 19.88 15.12 -18.42
N SER A 159 21.08 15.69 -18.28
CA SER A 159 21.42 17.01 -18.86
C SER A 159 20.40 18.10 -18.53
N ASP A 160 20.02 18.22 -17.25
CA ASP A 160 19.02 19.15 -16.72
C ASP A 160 17.57 18.98 -17.24
N VAL A 161 17.31 17.90 -17.99
CA VAL A 161 15.95 17.49 -18.40
C VAL A 161 15.48 16.36 -17.48
N GLY A 162 14.23 16.42 -17.00
CA GLY A 162 13.65 15.43 -16.09
C GLY A 162 12.49 16.00 -15.25
N PRO A 163 11.99 15.25 -14.25
CA PRO A 163 12.51 13.98 -13.75
C PRO A 163 12.12 12.77 -14.63
N PHE A 164 13.05 11.83 -14.79
CA PHE A 164 12.83 10.56 -15.50
C PHE A 164 12.77 9.38 -14.53
N ALA A 165 12.12 8.30 -14.94
CA ALA A 165 12.20 7.02 -14.26
C ALA A 165 13.55 6.33 -14.56
N PRO A 166 14.15 5.60 -13.60
CA PRO A 166 13.67 5.39 -12.23
C PRO A 166 13.93 6.58 -11.29
N ASN A 167 12.91 7.02 -10.56
CA ASN A 167 13.03 8.06 -9.54
C ASN A 167 13.08 7.43 -8.13
N GLY A 168 14.20 7.62 -7.43
CA GLY A 168 14.39 7.07 -6.09
C GLY A 168 13.44 7.66 -5.06
N ALA A 169 13.12 8.95 -5.16
CA ALA A 169 12.17 9.60 -4.27
C ALA A 169 10.77 8.97 -4.41
N ASP A 170 10.36 8.63 -5.63
CA ASP A 170 9.06 8.03 -5.90
C ASP A 170 8.97 6.59 -5.37
N PHE A 171 10.03 5.79 -5.51
CA PHE A 171 10.05 4.43 -4.93
C PHE A 171 10.02 4.44 -3.41
N ILE A 172 10.77 5.33 -2.77
CA ILE A 172 10.73 5.51 -1.31
C ILE A 172 9.32 5.93 -0.89
N THR A 173 8.75 6.93 -1.58
CA THR A 173 7.41 7.43 -1.29
C THR A 173 6.36 6.35 -1.49
N ALA A 174 6.44 5.56 -2.56
CA ALA A 174 5.55 4.45 -2.82
C ALA A 174 5.59 3.40 -1.69
N ALA A 175 6.77 3.05 -1.19
CA ALA A 175 6.91 2.12 -0.07
C ALA A 175 6.34 2.69 1.24
N VAL A 176 6.59 3.97 1.52
CA VAL A 176 6.05 4.66 2.71
C VAL A 176 4.52 4.69 2.69
N PHE A 177 3.92 5.07 1.56
CA PHE A 177 2.46 5.10 1.43
C PHE A 177 1.83 3.71 1.49
N ALA A 178 2.50 2.67 0.97
CA ALA A 178 2.05 1.29 1.19
C ALA A 178 2.03 0.93 2.69
N GLY A 179 3.08 1.30 3.43
CA GLY A 179 3.17 1.10 4.88
C GLY A 179 2.11 1.87 5.67
N VAL A 180 1.90 3.17 5.35
CA VAL A 180 0.85 4.00 5.97
C VAL A 180 -0.53 3.43 5.70
N GLY A 181 -0.78 2.95 4.48
CA GLY A 181 -2.00 2.24 4.11
C GLY A 181 -2.20 0.99 4.97
N ALA A 182 -1.16 0.15 5.13
CA ALA A 182 -1.25 -1.07 5.93
C ALA A 182 -1.57 -0.77 7.40
N VAL A 183 -0.87 0.20 8.02
CA VAL A 183 -1.11 0.62 9.41
C VAL A 183 -2.53 1.17 9.58
N SER A 184 -3.01 1.98 8.63
CA SER A 184 -4.36 2.54 8.66
C SER A 184 -5.42 1.43 8.54
N ALA A 185 -5.22 0.47 7.63
CA ALA A 185 -6.10 -0.69 7.48
C ALA A 185 -6.15 -1.56 8.74
N ILE A 186 -5.01 -1.79 9.40
CA ILE A 186 -4.93 -2.48 10.70
C ILE A 186 -5.75 -1.72 11.75
N GLY A 187 -5.56 -0.39 11.84
CA GLY A 187 -6.31 0.44 12.79
C GLY A 187 -7.83 0.37 12.58
N ALA A 188 -8.28 0.47 11.32
CA ALA A 188 -9.69 0.30 10.97
C ALA A 188 -10.22 -1.10 11.33
N PHE A 189 -9.44 -2.14 11.05
CA PHE A 189 -9.80 -3.51 11.37
C PHE A 189 -9.93 -3.75 12.88
N CYS A 190 -8.95 -3.30 13.68
CA CYS A 190 -9.00 -3.38 15.14
C CYS A 190 -10.23 -2.64 15.70
N TYR A 191 -10.51 -1.45 15.18
CA TYR A 191 -11.68 -0.67 15.58
C TYR A 191 -12.99 -1.43 15.32
N LEU A 192 -13.12 -2.06 14.15
CA LEU A 192 -14.29 -2.87 13.80
C LEU A 192 -14.46 -4.07 14.73
N ILE A 193 -13.38 -4.77 15.09
CA ILE A 193 -13.44 -5.87 16.07
C ILE A 193 -13.96 -5.36 17.42
N VAL A 194 -13.43 -4.25 17.94
CA VAL A 194 -13.89 -3.66 19.21
C VAL A 194 -15.36 -3.26 19.14
N LYS A 195 -15.79 -2.66 18.03
CA LYS A 195 -17.19 -2.30 17.78
C LYS A 195 -18.10 -3.53 17.78
N LEU A 196 -17.67 -4.64 17.17
CA LEU A 196 -18.41 -5.90 17.15
C LEU A 196 -18.54 -6.51 18.55
N MET A 197 -17.44 -6.59 19.31
CA MET A 197 -17.45 -7.13 20.67
C MET A 197 -18.37 -6.34 21.61
N ARG A 198 -18.37 -5.00 21.52
CA ARG A 198 -19.26 -4.16 22.33
C ARG A 198 -20.74 -4.43 22.02
N ARG A 199 -21.12 -4.46 20.74
CA ARG A 199 -22.51 -4.74 20.36
C ARG A 199 -22.98 -6.11 20.84
N GLN A 200 -22.14 -7.13 20.73
CA GLN A 200 -22.48 -8.49 21.19
C GLN A 200 -22.72 -8.53 22.71
N LYS A 201 -21.97 -7.75 23.49
CA LYS A 201 -22.18 -7.63 24.92
C LYS A 201 -23.53 -6.97 25.25
N ASP A 202 -23.87 -5.89 24.55
CA ASP A 202 -25.15 -5.19 24.74
C ASP A 202 -26.35 -6.08 24.39
N ASP A 203 -26.25 -6.88 23.32
CA ASP A 203 -27.30 -7.83 22.89
C ASP A 203 -27.51 -8.97 23.92
N ASN A 204 -26.44 -9.42 24.58
CA ASN A 204 -26.46 -10.46 25.62
C ASN A 204 -26.97 -9.94 26.98
N GLU A 205 -26.81 -8.65 27.29
CA GLU A 205 -27.36 -8.04 28.52
C GLU A 205 -28.86 -7.67 28.36
N ALA A 206 -29.33 -7.45 27.13
CA ALA A 206 -30.73 -7.15 26.82
C ALA A 206 -31.64 -8.40 26.74
N THR A 207 -31.07 -9.61 26.72
CA THR A 207 -31.82 -10.86 26.77
C THR A 207 -32.02 -11.28 28.24
N PRO A 208 -33.26 -11.31 28.77
CA PRO A 208 -33.47 -11.73 30.15
C PRO A 208 -33.04 -13.20 30.29
N LYS A 209 -32.19 -13.46 31.29
CA LYS A 209 -31.89 -14.82 31.72
C LYS A 209 -33.18 -15.39 32.32
N ASN A 210 -33.82 -16.31 31.60
CA ASN A 210 -34.84 -17.20 32.16
C ASN A 210 -34.25 -18.04 33.29
#